data_AF-A0A0F9C5F9-F1
#
_entry.id   AF-A0A0F9C5F9-F1
#
_cell.length_a   1.000
_cell.length_b   1.000
_cell.length_c   1.000
_cell.angle_alpha   90.00
_cell.angle_beta   90.00
_cell.angle_gamma   90.00
#
_symmetry.space_group_name_H-M   'P 1'
#
loop_
_entity.id
_entity.type
_entity.pdbx_description
1 polymer ?
#
loop_
_entity_poly.entity_id
_entity_poly.type
_entity_poly.pdbx_seq_one_letter_code
_entity_poly.pdbx_strand_id
1 'polypeptide(L)'
;SDKVRVFWIAHPRCEISDCRSWSAHPHHIRTRGAGGDDESVNLMGLCTMHHTQIHQIGSETFGNMYPEVELKIKGALERSRV
;
A
#
# COMPACT_ATOMS: atom_id res chain seq x y z
N SER A 1 9.18 -12.91 1.32
CA SER A 1 9.17 -12.78 2.78
C SER A 1 7.85 -13.31 3.29
N ASP A 2 7.87 -14.07 4.39
CA ASP A 2 6.68 -14.65 5.00
C ASP A 2 5.67 -13.58 5.43
N LYS A 3 6.16 -12.41 5.88
CA LYS A 3 5.31 -11.29 6.29
C LYS A 3 4.42 -10.75 5.16
N VAL A 4 4.98 -10.60 3.97
CA VAL A 4 4.21 -10.18 2.78
C VAL A 4 3.12 -11.19 2.45
N ARG A 5 3.44 -12.49 2.52
CA ARG A 5 2.47 -13.55 2.25
C ARG A 5 1.35 -13.58 3.30
N VAL A 6 1.70 -13.48 4.58
CA VAL A 6 0.74 -13.41 5.69
C VAL A 6 -0.18 -12.20 5.53
N PHE A 7 0.38 -11.04 5.23
CA PHE A 7 -0.40 -9.83 4.95
C PHE A 7 -1.35 -10.03 3.78
N TRP A 8 -0.88 -10.61 2.67
CA TRP A 8 -1.71 -10.82 1.48
C TRP A 8 -2.91 -11.73 1.74
N ILE A 9 -2.70 -12.81 2.49
CA ILE A 9 -3.78 -13.74 2.89
C ILE A 9 -4.79 -13.03 3.79
N ALA A 10 -4.30 -12.21 4.74
CA ALA A 10 -5.16 -11.46 5.64
C ALA A 10 -5.90 -10.31 4.96
N HIS A 11 -5.36 -9.75 3.87
CA HIS A 11 -5.89 -8.56 3.17
C HIS A 11 -6.09 -8.88 1.68
N PRO A 12 -7.05 -9.76 1.35
CA PRO A 12 -7.19 -10.27 -0.01
C PRO A 12 -7.93 -9.29 -0.95
N ARG A 13 -8.50 -8.22 -0.43
CA ARG A 13 -9.25 -7.21 -1.21
C ARG A 13 -8.45 -5.92 -1.35
N CYS A 14 -8.81 -5.13 -2.36
CA CYS A 14 -8.35 -3.75 -2.48
C CYS A 14 -8.81 -2.94 -1.27
N GLU A 15 -7.93 -2.08 -0.72
CA GLU A 15 -8.25 -1.20 0.41
C GLU A 15 -9.03 0.06 -0.01
N ILE A 16 -9.15 0.34 -1.32
CA ILE A 16 -9.99 1.42 -1.85
C ILE A 16 -11.46 1.01 -1.71
N SER A 17 -12.26 1.81 -1.00
CA SER A 17 -13.60 1.40 -0.52
C SER A 17 -14.57 1.10 -1.67
N ASP A 18 -14.50 1.89 -2.74
CA ASP A 18 -15.33 1.69 -3.94
C ASP A 18 -14.79 0.59 -4.87
N CYS A 19 -13.63 0.01 -4.55
CA CYS A 19 -13.01 -1.07 -5.31
C CYS A 19 -13.21 -2.42 -4.61
N ARG A 20 -14.09 -3.26 -5.16
CA ARG A 20 -14.35 -4.61 -4.62
C ARG A 20 -13.43 -5.70 -5.21
N SER A 21 -12.44 -5.30 -6.02
CA SER A 21 -11.54 -6.24 -6.70
C SER A 21 -10.59 -6.95 -5.74
N TRP A 22 -10.08 -8.10 -6.17
CA TRP A 22 -9.04 -8.83 -5.45
C TRP A 22 -7.70 -8.08 -5.50
N SER A 23 -6.97 -8.13 -4.38
CA SER A 23 -5.60 -7.65 -4.27
C SER A 23 -4.68 -8.51 -5.14
N ALA A 24 -3.89 -7.88 -6.01
CA ALA A 24 -3.00 -8.58 -6.93
C ALA A 24 -1.71 -9.02 -6.24
N HIS A 25 -1.11 -8.11 -5.48
CA HIS A 25 0.03 -8.33 -4.58
C HIS A 25 0.10 -7.14 -3.63
N PRO A 26 0.55 -7.31 -2.37
CA PRO A 26 0.73 -6.17 -1.47
C PRO A 26 1.67 -5.13 -2.07
N HIS A 27 1.23 -3.87 -2.03
CA HIS A 27 2.02 -2.72 -2.41
C HIS A 27 2.84 -2.25 -1.21
N HIS A 28 4.16 -2.10 -1.40
CA HIS A 28 5.04 -1.44 -0.44
C HIS A 28 4.90 0.08 -0.57
N ILE A 29 4.37 0.74 0.45
CA ILE A 29 4.18 2.20 0.48
C ILE A 29 5.54 2.92 0.38
N ARG A 30 6.51 2.51 1.20
CA ARG A 30 7.93 2.79 0.98
C ARG A 30 8.55 1.60 0.27
N THR A 31 9.17 1.86 -0.88
CA THR A 31 9.79 0.80 -1.67
C THR A 31 10.97 0.15 -0.92
N ARG A 32 11.24 -1.12 -1.19
CA ARG A 32 12.41 -1.83 -0.62
C ARG A 32 13.74 -1.14 -0.93
N GLY A 33 13.90 -0.65 -2.16
CA GLY A 33 15.10 0.10 -2.57
C GLY A 33 15.29 1.41 -1.80
N ALA A 34 14.21 1.99 -1.29
CA ALA A 34 14.27 3.15 -0.41
C ALA A 34 14.41 2.77 1.08
N GLY A 35 14.53 1.49 1.45
CA GLY A 35 14.61 1.04 2.84
C GLY A 35 13.28 0.66 3.48
N GLY A 36 12.22 0.46 2.69
CA GLY A 36 10.94 -0.04 3.21
C GLY A 36 10.98 -1.52 3.59
N ASP A 37 10.41 -1.84 4.75
CA ASP A 37 10.32 -3.20 5.27
C ASP A 37 9.06 -3.94 4.79
N ASP A 38 8.91 -5.20 5.22
CA ASP A 38 7.73 -6.02 4.94
C ASP A 38 6.72 -5.99 6.12
N GLU A 39 6.76 -4.97 6.99
CA GLU A 39 5.78 -4.83 8.08
C GLU A 39 4.41 -4.44 7.53
N SER A 40 3.33 -4.89 8.17
CA SER A 40 1.96 -4.63 7.73
C SER A 40 1.65 -3.14 7.58
N VAL A 41 2.31 -2.30 8.38
CA VAL A 41 2.17 -0.85 8.35
C VAL A 41 2.79 -0.19 7.12
N ASN A 42 3.67 -0.89 6.39
CA ASN A 42 4.26 -0.48 5.12
C ASN A 42 3.62 -1.19 3.92
N LEU A 43 2.67 -2.10 4.14
CA LEU A 43 2.01 -2.86 3.09
C LEU A 43 0.56 -2.40 2.89
N MET A 44 0.11 -2.43 1.64
CA MET A 44 -1.26 -2.08 1.26
C MET A 44 -1.83 -3.11 0.28
N GLY A 45 -3.04 -3.61 0.55
CA GLY A 45 -3.77 -4.48 -0.37
C GLY A 45 -4.35 -3.67 -1.52
N LEU A 46 -3.83 -3.81 -2.74
CA LEU A 46 -4.33 -3.10 -3.93
C LEU A 46 -4.57 -4.07 -5.08
N CYS A 47 -5.67 -3.86 -5.81
CA CYS A 47 -5.90 -4.55 -7.08
C CYS A 47 -4.90 -4.04 -8.15
N THR A 48 -4.75 -4.76 -9.26
CA THR A 48 -3.79 -4.40 -10.33
C THR A 48 -3.95 -2.95 -10.81
N MET A 49 -5.19 -2.46 -10.91
CA MET A 49 -5.48 -1.10 -11.36
C MET A 49 -4.95 -0.05 -10.38
N HIS A 50 -5.40 -0.09 -9.11
CA HIS A 50 -4.96 0.86 -8.09
C HIS A 50 -3.47 0.70 -7.74
N HIS A 51 -2.93 -0.52 -7.82
CA HIS A 51 -1.50 -0.77 -7.63
C HIS A 51 -0.68 -0.11 -8.75
N THR A 52 -1.12 -0.22 -10.01
CA THR A 52 -0.47 0.49 -11.12
C THR A 52 -0.61 2.00 -10.96
N GLN A 53 -1.79 2.47 -10.57
CA GLN A 53 -2.08 3.89 -10.42
C GLN A 53 -1.19 4.55 -9.37
N ILE A 54 -1.02 3.96 -8.18
CA ILE A 54 -0.14 4.53 -7.14
C ILE A 54 1.31 4.64 -7.63
N HIS A 55 1.80 3.68 -8.43
CA HIS A 55 3.13 3.77 -9.06
C HIS A 55 3.22 4.88 -10.11
N GLN A 56 2.12 5.20 -10.80
CA GLN A 56 2.08 6.21 -11.85
C GLN A 56 1.99 7.65 -11.30
N ILE A 57 1.15 7.87 -10.29
CA ILE A 57 0.86 9.23 -9.77
C ILE A 57 1.61 9.56 -8.48
N GLY A 58 2.25 8.56 -7.87
CA GLY A 58 2.94 8.67 -6.58
C GLY A 58 1.99 8.59 -5.38
N SER A 59 2.54 8.17 -4.24
CA SER A 59 1.77 7.88 -3.02
C SER A 59 1.07 9.11 -2.43
N GLU A 60 1.67 10.31 -2.56
CA GLU A 60 1.06 11.56 -2.08
C GLU A 60 -0.21 11.89 -2.87
N THR A 61 -0.12 11.95 -4.21
CA THR A 61 -1.27 12.18 -5.09
C THR A 61 -2.34 11.10 -4.90
N PHE A 62 -1.91 9.84 -4.76
CA PHE A 62 -2.83 8.73 -4.51
C PHE A 62 -3.57 8.87 -3.18
N GLY A 63 -2.88 9.26 -2.10
CA GLY A 63 -3.51 9.52 -0.80
C GLY A 63 -4.50 10.69 -0.85
N ASN A 64 -4.19 11.74 -1.61
CA ASN A 64 -5.11 12.88 -1.81
C ASN A 64 -6.38 12.47 -2.60
N MET A 65 -6.26 11.50 -3.52
CA MET A 65 -7.39 10.97 -4.28
C MET A 65 -8.25 9.99 -3.48
N TYR A 66 -7.63 9.23 -2.58
CA TYR A 66 -8.28 8.21 -1.75
C TYR A 66 -8.00 8.47 -0.27
N PRO A 67 -8.73 9.43 0.35
CA PRO A 67 -8.48 9.85 1.73
C PRO A 67 -8.53 8.71 2.76
N GLU A 68 -9.25 7.62 2.47
CA GLU A 68 -9.33 6.45 3.35
C GLU A 68 -7.98 5.75 3.58
N VAL A 69 -7.01 5.90 2.66
CA VAL A 69 -5.66 5.34 2.79
C VAL A 69 -4.58 6.38 3.08
N GLU A 70 -4.93 7.67 3.10
CA GLU A 70 -3.99 8.77 3.25
C GLU A 70 -3.17 8.67 4.56
N LEU A 71 -3.85 8.44 5.69
CA LEU A 71 -3.20 8.32 7.00
C LEU A 71 -2.23 7.15 7.07
N LYS A 72 -2.56 6.04 6.41
CA LYS A 72 -1.69 4.86 6.32
C LYS A 72 -0.44 5.18 5.51
N ILE A 73 -0.60 5.88 4.38
CA ILE A 73 0.51 6.32 3.53
C ILE A 73 1.43 7.26 4.31
N LYS A 74 0.89 8.33 4.90
CA LYS A 74 1.65 9.31 5.69
C LYS A 74 2.40 8.64 6.83
N GLY A 75 1.72 7.80 7.61
CA GLY A 75 2.34 7.10 8.74
C GLY A 75 3.52 6.21 8.31
N ALA A 76 3.42 5.51 7.16
CA ALA A 76 4.51 4.70 6.66
C ALA A 76 5.73 5.53 6.21
N LEU A 77 5.48 6.68 5.58
CA LEU A 77 6.52 7.60 5.10
C LEU A 77 7.14 8.45 6.21
N GLU A 78 6.44 8.72 7.32
CA GLU A 78 6.97 9.46 8.47
C GLU A 78 7.85 8.60 9.37
N ARG A 79 7.47 7.33 9.61
CA ARG A 79 8.30 6.32 10.32
C ARG A 79 9.66 6.09 9.65
N SER A 80 9.80 6.59 8.43
CA SER A 80 10.94 6.43 7.55
C SER A 80 11.96 7.57 7.62
N ARG A 81 11.65 8.66 8.33
CA ARG A 81 12.47 9.87 8.48
C ARG A 81 13.26 9.94 9.79
N VAL A 82 13.22 8.88 10.61
CA VAL A 82 13.98 8.71 11.87
C VAL A 82 15.08 7.69 11.70
#